data_AF-A0A382RDK8-F1
#
_entry.id   AF-A0A382RDK8-F1
#
_cell.length_a   1.000
_cell.length_b   1.000
_cell.length_c   1.000
_cell.angle_alpha   90.00
_cell.angle_beta   90.00
_cell.angle_gamma   90.00
#
_symmetry.space_group_name_H-M   'P 1'
#
loop_
_entity.id
_entity.type
_entity.pdbx_description
1 polymer ?
#
loop_
_entity_poly.entity_id
_entity_poly.type
_entity_poly.pdbx_seq_one_letter_code
_entity_poly.pdbx_strand_id
1 'polypeptide(L)'
;VEDQLAPEHLNDEEPIDEENKEAMESMMIWKLTEELDLKVEQADKFFPRFHEHRKAIDILKNKERSLGKSLNQDMKNINTLTSSQVKKIIKESTSLRKKMADLEEKFLLESGEILDPNQQAKLGLFKHKMMKNMKGKMKKRRGMKGGKKARRGKKHNKRGYWN
;
A
#
# COMPACT_ATOMS: atom_id res chain seq x y z
N VAL A 1 -32.36 -1.09 -27.72
CA VAL A 1 -31.68 -0.29 -26.69
C VAL A 1 -30.86 -1.28 -25.90
N GLU A 2 -29.62 -1.47 -26.32
CA GLU A 2 -28.76 -2.56 -25.85
C GLU A 2 -27.89 -2.03 -24.72
N ASP A 3 -28.04 -2.69 -23.58
CA ASP A 3 -27.59 -2.30 -22.26
C ASP A 3 -26.05 -2.24 -22.21
N GLN A 4 -25.50 -1.06 -21.91
CA GLN A 4 -24.08 -0.88 -21.67
C GLN A 4 -23.76 -1.35 -20.24
N LEU A 5 -23.50 -2.64 -20.05
CA LEU A 5 -22.79 -3.10 -18.84
C LEU A 5 -21.34 -2.63 -18.90
N ALA A 6 -21.04 -1.52 -18.25
CA ALA A 6 -19.68 -1.14 -17.90
C ALA A 6 -19.11 -2.16 -16.88
N PRO A 7 -17.89 -2.70 -17.08
CA PRO A 7 -17.26 -3.50 -16.04
C PRO A 7 -16.74 -2.56 -14.94
N GLU A 8 -17.43 -2.51 -13.80
CA GLU A 8 -16.89 -1.98 -12.55
C GLU A 8 -15.72 -2.86 -12.11
N HIS A 9 -14.51 -2.58 -12.62
CA HIS A 9 -13.28 -3.03 -11.97
C HIS A 9 -13.01 -2.16 -10.73
N LEU A 10 -13.85 -2.34 -9.70
CA LEU A 10 -13.48 -2.04 -8.33
C LEU A 10 -12.37 -3.03 -7.98
N ASN A 11 -11.15 -2.52 -7.85
CA ASN A 11 -9.99 -3.28 -7.42
C ASN A 11 -10.20 -3.73 -5.97
N ASP A 12 -10.92 -4.83 -5.78
CA ASP A 12 -10.75 -5.68 -4.62
C ASP A 12 -9.32 -6.22 -4.73
N GLU A 13 -8.37 -5.52 -4.12
CA GLU A 13 -7.02 -6.04 -3.94
C GLU A 13 -7.15 -7.34 -3.16
N GLU A 14 -7.05 -8.46 -3.89
CA GLU A 14 -6.96 -9.79 -3.32
C GLU A 14 -5.93 -9.79 -2.20
N PRO A 15 -6.18 -10.54 -1.10
CA PRO A 15 -5.20 -10.70 -0.04
C PRO A 15 -3.87 -11.10 -0.69
N ILE A 16 -2.83 -10.32 -0.40
CA ILE A 16 -1.48 -10.65 -0.84
C ILE A 16 -1.17 -12.04 -0.29
N ASP A 17 -0.95 -13.00 -1.18
CA ASP A 17 -0.59 -14.37 -0.84
C ASP A 17 0.61 -14.39 0.13
N GLU A 18 0.67 -15.37 1.02
CA GLU A 18 1.68 -15.49 2.07
C GLU A 18 3.10 -15.55 1.45
N GLU A 19 3.26 -16.27 0.35
CA GLU A 19 4.49 -16.32 -0.46
C GLU A 19 4.88 -14.93 -1.01
N ASN A 20 3.89 -14.11 -1.41
CA ASN A 20 4.14 -12.75 -1.86
C ASN A 20 4.51 -11.80 -0.69
N LYS A 21 4.04 -12.07 0.54
CA LYS A 21 4.43 -11.29 1.73
C LYS A 21 5.88 -11.57 2.10
N GLU A 22 6.29 -12.82 2.14
CA GLU A 22 7.67 -13.22 2.43
C GLU A 22 8.66 -12.68 1.38
N ALA A 23 8.29 -12.74 0.11
CA ALA A 23 9.08 -12.15 -0.97
C ALA A 23 9.23 -10.62 -0.81
N MET A 24 8.17 -9.93 -0.39
CA MET A 24 8.23 -8.49 -0.08
C MET A 24 9.05 -8.19 1.17
N GLU A 25 9.03 -9.06 2.17
CA GLU A 25 9.84 -8.96 3.39
C GLU A 25 11.32 -9.07 3.07
N SER A 26 11.70 -10.10 2.34
CA SER A 26 13.08 -10.30 1.87
C SER A 26 13.56 -9.11 1.04
N MET A 27 12.73 -8.61 0.12
CA MET A 27 13.07 -7.41 -0.67
C MET A 27 13.23 -6.16 0.20
N MET A 28 12.40 -6.00 1.22
CA MET A 28 12.45 -4.85 2.13
C MET A 28 13.69 -4.90 3.00
N ILE A 29 14.03 -6.06 3.58
CA ILE A 29 15.25 -6.28 4.34
C ILE A 29 16.46 -5.94 3.49
N TRP A 30 16.56 -6.49 2.28
CA TRP A 30 17.66 -6.21 1.35
C TRP A 30 17.77 -4.71 1.00
N LYS A 31 16.64 -4.04 0.77
CA LYS A 31 16.65 -2.59 0.49
C LYS A 31 17.04 -1.75 1.71
N LEU A 32 16.63 -2.15 2.90
CA LEU A 32 17.02 -1.48 4.14
C LEU A 32 18.51 -1.67 4.42
N THR A 33 19.05 -2.88 4.23
CA THR A 33 20.49 -3.13 4.38
C THR A 33 21.32 -2.27 3.41
N GLU A 34 20.88 -2.17 2.15
CA GLU A 34 21.58 -1.33 1.15
C GLU A 34 21.52 0.17 1.48
N GLU A 35 20.36 0.67 1.93
CA GLU A 35 20.16 2.11 2.09
C GLU A 35 20.74 2.64 3.41
N LEU A 36 20.64 1.84 4.47
CA LEU A 36 21.14 2.18 5.80
C LEU A 36 22.62 1.85 5.99
N ASP A 37 23.19 0.94 5.20
CA ASP A 37 24.58 0.48 5.33
C ASP A 37 24.88 0.04 6.77
N LEU A 38 24.05 -0.89 7.26
CA LEU A 38 24.12 -1.37 8.65
C LEU A 38 25.35 -2.24 8.86
N LYS A 39 26.06 -2.00 9.96
CA LYS A 39 27.05 -2.98 10.46
C LYS A 39 26.32 -4.23 10.95
N VAL A 40 27.00 -5.38 10.93
CA VAL A 40 26.44 -6.67 11.38
C VAL A 40 25.86 -6.56 12.79
N GLU A 41 26.59 -5.99 13.74
CA GLU A 41 26.14 -5.81 15.12
C GLU A 41 24.89 -4.91 15.26
N GLN A 42 24.74 -3.92 14.36
CA GLN A 42 23.56 -3.07 14.33
C GLN A 42 22.37 -3.82 13.72
N ALA A 43 22.59 -4.54 12.62
CA ALA A 43 21.59 -5.34 11.94
C ALA A 43 20.99 -6.41 12.86
N ASP A 44 21.82 -7.11 13.63
CA ASP A 44 21.39 -8.15 14.57
C ASP A 44 20.41 -7.63 15.63
N LYS A 45 20.54 -6.36 16.04
CA LYS A 45 19.64 -5.71 17.00
C LYS A 45 18.46 -5.00 16.31
N PHE A 46 18.69 -4.46 15.12
CA PHE A 46 17.72 -3.65 14.38
C PHE A 46 16.59 -4.49 13.79
N PHE A 47 16.92 -5.57 13.07
CA PHE A 47 15.92 -6.35 12.35
C PHE A 47 14.85 -7.02 13.23
N PRO A 48 15.18 -7.55 14.43
CA PRO A 48 14.17 -8.04 15.36
C PRO A 48 13.15 -6.96 15.76
N ARG A 49 13.63 -5.76 16.14
CA ARG A 49 12.77 -4.63 16.49
C ARG A 49 11.95 -4.14 15.30
N PHE A 50 12.56 -4.10 14.12
CA PHE A 50 11.88 -3.73 12.88
C PHE A 50 10.74 -4.71 12.54
N HIS A 51 10.96 -6.01 12.75
CA HIS A 51 9.93 -7.03 12.53
C HIS A 51 8.74 -6.86 13.46
N GLU A 52 8.98 -6.64 14.76
CA GLU A 52 7.92 -6.37 15.74
C GLU A 52 7.14 -5.10 15.41
N HIS A 53 7.84 -4.02 15.08
CA HIS A 53 7.21 -2.78 14.65
C HIS A 53 6.31 -3.00 13.42
N ARG A 54 6.80 -3.74 12.42
CA ARG A 54 6.03 -4.04 11.21
C ARG A 54 4.78 -4.87 11.53
N LYS A 55 4.88 -5.90 12.36
CA LYS A 55 3.73 -6.69 12.81
C LYS A 55 2.68 -5.81 13.49
N ALA A 56 3.10 -4.91 14.39
CA ALA A 56 2.20 -3.98 15.06
C ALA A 56 1.46 -3.06 14.06
N ILE A 57 2.19 -2.50 13.09
CA ILE A 57 1.63 -1.67 12.03
C ILE A 57 0.67 -2.46 11.13
N ASP A 58 1.01 -3.69 10.76
CA ASP A 58 0.17 -4.51 9.89
C ASP A 58 -1.15 -4.94 10.58
N ILE A 59 -1.13 -5.19 11.88
CA ILE A 59 -2.36 -5.38 12.68
C ILE A 59 -3.25 -4.13 12.60
N LEU A 60 -2.69 -2.93 12.74
CA LEU A 60 -3.45 -1.68 12.64
C LEU A 60 -4.01 -1.43 11.23
N LYS A 61 -3.22 -1.71 10.19
CA LYS A 61 -3.68 -1.63 8.79
C LYS A 61 -4.80 -2.61 8.49
N ASN A 62 -4.71 -3.84 9.01
CA ASN A 62 -5.76 -4.84 8.84
C ASN A 62 -7.06 -4.38 9.50
N LYS A 63 -6.98 -3.74 10.68
CA LYS A 63 -8.13 -3.09 11.32
C LYS A 63 -8.71 -1.98 10.46
N GLU A 64 -7.88 -1.06 9.94
CA GLU A 64 -8.34 0.01 9.03
C GLU A 64 -9.00 -0.57 7.77
N ARG A 65 -8.42 -1.62 7.18
CA ARG A 65 -8.98 -2.30 6.01
C ARG A 65 -10.30 -2.99 6.32
N SER A 66 -10.43 -3.62 7.48
CA SER A 66 -11.70 -4.26 7.91
C SER A 66 -12.80 -3.22 8.10
N LEU A 67 -12.49 -2.06 8.69
CA LEU A 67 -13.42 -0.94 8.84
C LEU A 67 -13.84 -0.36 7.48
N GLY A 68 -12.90 -0.24 6.54
CA GLY A 68 -13.22 0.20 5.18
C GLY A 68 -14.11 -0.79 4.42
N LYS A 69 -13.85 -2.09 4.59
CA LYS A 69 -14.67 -3.16 3.99
C LYS A 69 -16.09 -3.18 4.55
N SER A 70 -16.24 -3.07 5.87
CA SER A 70 -17.57 -3.02 6.51
C SER A 70 -18.34 -1.80 6.03
N LEU A 71 -17.72 -0.62 6.00
CA LEU A 71 -18.36 0.60 5.47
C LEU A 71 -18.79 0.44 4.01
N ASN A 72 -17.96 -0.17 3.16
CA ASN A 72 -18.32 -0.39 1.75
C ASN A 72 -19.50 -1.39 1.61
N GLN A 73 -19.57 -2.41 2.45
CA GLN A 73 -20.70 -3.35 2.51
C GLN A 73 -21.97 -2.65 2.99
N ASP A 74 -21.87 -1.83 4.03
CA ASP A 74 -22.97 -1.03 4.59
C ASP A 74 -23.48 0.03 3.60
N MET A 75 -22.62 0.53 2.69
CA MET A 75 -23.04 1.42 1.60
C MET A 75 -23.75 0.69 0.45
N LYS A 76 -23.35 -0.55 0.14
CA LYS A 76 -23.93 -1.36 -0.94
C LYS A 76 -25.30 -1.93 -0.56
N ASN A 77 -25.48 -2.28 0.70
CA ASN A 77 -26.79 -2.64 1.24
C ASN A 77 -27.51 -1.33 1.55
N ILE A 78 -28.56 -0.98 0.80
CA ILE A 78 -29.30 0.32 0.83
C ILE A 78 -29.84 0.75 2.22
N ASN A 79 -29.59 0.00 3.29
CA ASN A 79 -30.06 0.28 4.65
C ASN A 79 -29.00 0.95 5.55
N THR A 80 -29.17 2.26 5.68
CA THR A 80 -29.04 3.00 6.96
C THR A 80 -27.65 3.25 7.57
N LEU A 81 -26.69 3.79 6.80
CA LEU A 81 -25.58 4.52 7.42
C LEU A 81 -26.11 5.78 8.13
N THR A 82 -26.21 5.75 9.45
CA THR A 82 -26.59 6.92 10.23
C THR A 82 -25.41 7.88 10.38
N SER A 83 -25.69 9.19 10.48
CA SER A 83 -24.65 10.21 10.73
C SER A 83 -23.78 9.88 11.95
N SER A 84 -24.36 9.25 12.98
CA SER A 84 -23.63 8.78 14.18
C SER A 84 -22.61 7.68 13.86
N GLN A 85 -22.98 6.68 13.06
CA GLN A 85 -22.09 5.59 12.65
C GLN A 85 -20.94 6.11 11.78
N VAL A 86 -21.23 6.99 10.83
CA VAL A 86 -20.20 7.65 9.99
C VAL A 86 -19.22 8.43 10.87
N LYS A 87 -19.70 9.23 11.83
CA LYS A 87 -18.83 9.96 12.78
C LYS A 87 -17.96 9.01 13.61
N LYS A 88 -18.50 7.86 14.05
CA LYS A 88 -17.74 6.84 14.79
C LYS A 88 -16.63 6.25 13.92
N ILE A 89 -16.92 5.88 12.68
CA ILE A 89 -15.94 5.31 11.74
C ILE A 89 -14.84 6.33 11.41
N ILE A 90 -15.19 7.61 11.20
CA ILE A 90 -14.19 8.68 10.99
C ILE A 90 -13.29 8.82 12.22
N LYS A 91 -13.84 8.83 13.43
CA LYS A 91 -13.06 8.88 14.68
C LYS A 91 -12.16 7.65 14.85
N GLU A 92 -12.65 6.48 14.51
CA GLU A 92 -11.89 5.24 14.64
C GLU A 92 -10.76 5.17 13.61
N SER A 93 -11.03 5.51 12.35
CA SER A 93 -10.01 5.59 11.29
C SER A 93 -8.92 6.62 11.63
N THR A 94 -9.31 7.81 12.10
CA THR A 94 -8.33 8.83 12.51
C THR A 94 -7.52 8.40 13.74
N SER A 95 -8.14 7.72 14.71
CA SER A 95 -7.44 7.14 15.86
C SER A 95 -6.43 6.06 15.47
N LEU A 96 -6.79 5.17 14.53
CA LEU A 96 -5.86 4.17 13.99
C LEU A 96 -4.66 4.82 13.31
N ARG A 97 -4.88 5.87 12.51
CA ARG A 97 -3.80 6.63 11.86
C ARG A 97 -2.86 7.29 12.86
N LYS A 98 -3.41 7.86 13.95
CA LYS A 98 -2.60 8.42 15.05
C LYS A 98 -1.74 7.35 15.69
N LYS A 99 -2.33 6.21 16.08
CA LYS A 99 -1.59 5.08 16.66
C LYS A 99 -0.46 4.58 15.75
N MET A 100 -0.69 4.55 14.43
CA MET A 100 0.35 4.19 13.47
C MET A 100 1.48 5.21 13.43
N ALA A 101 1.16 6.51 13.48
CA ALA A 101 2.16 7.58 13.54
C ALA A 101 2.95 7.54 14.86
N ASP A 102 2.28 7.35 15.99
CA ASP A 102 2.91 7.26 17.31
C ASP A 102 3.87 6.07 17.39
N LEU A 103 3.48 4.91 16.83
CA LEU A 103 4.35 3.73 16.74
C LEU A 103 5.57 3.98 15.85
N GLU A 104 5.39 4.73 14.76
CA GLU A 104 6.46 5.06 13.82
C GLU A 104 7.45 6.04 14.42
N GLU A 105 6.96 7.09 15.09
CA GLU A 105 7.78 8.02 15.85
C GLU A 105 8.59 7.29 16.93
N LYS A 106 7.92 6.46 17.75
CA LYS A 106 8.56 5.67 18.80
C LYS A 106 9.67 4.78 18.24
N PHE A 107 9.40 4.07 17.14
CA PHE A 107 10.39 3.21 16.51
C PHE A 107 11.59 4.01 15.97
N LEU A 108 11.35 5.16 15.35
CA LEU A 108 12.45 6.02 14.86
C LEU A 108 13.29 6.55 16.02
N LEU A 109 12.69 6.97 17.13
CA LEU A 109 13.41 7.43 18.32
C LEU A 109 14.24 6.31 18.96
N GLU A 110 13.64 5.14 19.20
CA GLU A 110 14.31 3.96 19.78
C GLU A 110 15.42 3.43 18.87
N SER A 111 15.28 3.59 17.55
CA SER A 111 16.34 3.19 16.61
C SER A 111 17.62 4.00 16.75
N GLY A 112 17.58 5.20 17.35
CA GLY A 112 18.76 6.03 17.61
C GLY A 112 19.74 5.44 18.62
N GLU A 113 19.33 4.43 19.40
CA GLU A 113 20.25 3.65 20.26
C GLU A 113 21.15 2.69 19.45
N ILE A 114 20.71 2.33 18.24
CA ILE A 114 21.35 1.32 17.38
C ILE A 114 21.96 1.98 16.14
N LEU A 115 21.31 3.01 15.61
CA LEU A 115 21.62 3.67 14.35
C LEU A 115 22.25 5.04 14.59
N ASP A 116 23.22 5.40 13.76
CA ASP A 116 23.75 6.77 13.74
C ASP A 116 22.68 7.77 13.24
N PRO A 117 22.76 9.06 13.59
CA PRO A 117 21.76 10.06 13.18
C PRO A 117 21.49 10.12 11.68
N ASN A 118 22.54 9.91 10.85
CA ASN A 118 22.41 9.84 9.40
C ASN A 118 21.60 8.61 8.94
N GLN A 119 21.79 7.47 9.59
CA GLN A 119 21.03 6.24 9.31
C GLN A 119 19.57 6.39 9.76
N GLN A 120 19.32 7.00 10.92
CA GLN A 120 17.98 7.30 11.42
C GLN A 120 17.21 8.26 10.48
N ALA A 121 17.87 9.29 9.96
CA ALA A 121 17.28 10.19 8.96
C ALA A 121 16.95 9.45 7.66
N LYS A 122 17.86 8.58 7.18
CA LYS A 122 17.61 7.72 6.01
C LYS A 122 16.43 6.78 6.24
N LEU A 123 16.31 6.19 7.44
CA LEU A 123 15.20 5.31 7.82
C LEU A 123 13.85 6.04 7.76
N GLY A 124 13.77 7.27 8.27
CA GLY A 124 12.56 8.09 8.17
C GLY A 124 12.16 8.39 6.72
N LEU A 125 13.13 8.68 5.85
CA LEU A 125 12.88 8.95 4.42
C LEU A 125 12.60 7.67 3.61
N PHE A 126 13.13 6.53 4.06
CA PHE A 126 13.04 5.24 3.38
C PHE A 126 11.61 4.85 3.10
N LYS A 127 10.70 4.95 4.08
CA LYS A 127 9.31 4.52 3.92
C LYS A 127 8.59 5.29 2.81
N HIS A 128 8.79 6.60 2.73
CA HIS A 128 8.19 7.42 1.69
C HIS A 128 8.72 7.06 0.29
N LYS A 129 10.05 6.91 0.18
CA LYS A 129 10.74 6.56 -1.06
C LYS A 129 10.39 5.15 -1.53
N MET A 130 10.36 4.19 -0.63
CA MET A 130 10.00 2.80 -0.90
C MET A 130 8.54 2.67 -1.34
N MET A 131 7.59 3.31 -0.63
CA MET A 131 6.18 3.28 -1.04
C MET A 131 5.96 3.88 -2.43
N LYS A 132 6.66 4.97 -2.76
CA LYS A 132 6.64 5.56 -4.12
C LYS A 132 7.20 4.59 -5.17
N ASN A 133 8.31 3.93 -4.87
CA ASN A 133 8.98 2.99 -5.77
C ASN A 133 8.18 1.70 -5.98
N MET A 134 7.59 1.13 -4.91
CA MET A 134 6.73 -0.06 -4.98
C MET A 134 5.45 0.24 -5.76
N LYS A 135 4.79 1.37 -5.48
CA LYS A 135 3.58 1.79 -6.22
C LYS A 135 3.88 2.02 -7.71
N GLY A 136 5.04 2.59 -8.03
CA GLY A 136 5.51 2.76 -9.41
C GLY A 136 5.78 1.43 -10.12
N LYS A 137 6.42 0.46 -9.46
CA LYS A 137 6.72 -0.86 -10.02
C LYS A 137 5.46 -1.74 -10.18
N MET A 138 4.53 -1.70 -9.21
CA MET A 138 3.25 -2.40 -9.31
C MET A 138 2.38 -1.84 -10.44
N LYS A 139 2.33 -0.51 -10.63
CA LYS A 139 1.65 0.10 -11.78
C LYS A 139 2.26 -0.32 -13.12
N LYS A 140 3.59 -0.39 -13.23
CA LYS A 140 4.27 -0.85 -14.46
C LYS A 140 3.98 -2.32 -14.77
N ARG A 141 3.88 -3.19 -13.75
CA ARG A 141 3.45 -4.59 -13.92
C ARG A 141 1.99 -4.71 -14.39
N ARG A 142 1.07 -3.91 -13.85
CA ARG A 142 -0.35 -3.87 -14.29
C ARG A 142 -0.52 -3.29 -15.69
N GLY A 143 0.29 -2.31 -16.09
CA GLY A 143 0.25 -1.73 -17.45
C GLY A 143 0.68 -2.69 -18.56
N MET A 144 1.43 -3.76 -18.23
CA MET A 144 1.91 -4.72 -19.23
C MET A 144 0.90 -5.81 -19.58
N LYS A 145 -0.13 -6.07 -18.75
CA LYS A 145 -1.12 -7.14 -18.98
C LYS A 145 -2.37 -6.70 -19.76
N GLY A 146 -2.60 -5.39 -19.95
CA GLY A 146 -3.75 -4.85 -20.70
C GLY A 146 -3.43 -4.04 -21.96
N GLY A 147 -2.16 -3.77 -22.27
CA GLY A 147 -1.77 -2.71 -23.22
C GLY A 147 -1.35 -3.13 -24.64
N LYS A 148 -1.38 -4.42 -25.01
CA LYS A 148 -0.87 -4.91 -26.32
C LYS A 148 -1.94 -5.29 -27.35
N LYS A 149 -3.21 -4.93 -27.17
CA LYS A 149 -4.27 -5.13 -28.19
C LYS A 149 -4.84 -3.87 -28.85
N ALA A 150 -4.43 -2.66 -28.46
CA ALA A 150 -5.02 -1.42 -28.98
C ALA A 150 -4.18 -0.64 -30.03
N ARG A 151 -3.06 -1.19 -30.54
CA ARG A 151 -2.18 -0.48 -31.50
C ARG A 151 -1.98 -1.17 -32.86
N ARG A 152 -2.85 -2.12 -33.24
CA ARG A 152 -2.79 -2.81 -34.55
C ARG A 152 -4.07 -2.68 -35.41
N GLY A 153 -4.93 -1.70 -35.15
CA GLY A 153 -6.21 -1.52 -35.87
C GLY A 153 -6.49 -0.13 -36.45
N LYS A 154 -5.52 0.79 -36.47
CA LYS A 154 -5.68 2.11 -37.12
C LYS A 154 -4.68 2.26 -38.26
N LYS A 155 -4.87 1.46 -39.30
CA LYS A 155 -4.34 1.74 -40.63
C LYS A 155 -5.30 1.13 -41.65
N HIS A 156 -5.77 2.00 -42.54
CA HIS A 156 -6.59 1.74 -43.73
C HIS A 156 -8.12 1.69 -43.55
N ASN A 157 -8.74 2.87 -43.59
CA ASN A 157 -9.77 3.12 -44.60
C ASN A 157 -9.80 4.61 -44.96
N LYS A 158 -9.01 4.96 -46.00
CA LYS A 158 -9.29 6.10 -46.88
C LYS A 158 -10.22 5.57 -47.97
N ARG A 159 -11.41 6.16 -48.10
CA ARG A 159 -12.40 6.16 -49.21
C ARG A 159 -13.79 6.22 -48.56
N GLY A 160 -14.68 7.18 -48.76
CA GLY A 160 -14.73 8.36 -49.61
C GLY A 160 -16.20 8.83 -49.70
N TYR A 161 -16.38 10.09 -50.05
CA TYR A 161 -17.57 10.72 -50.66
C TYR A 161 -18.80 11.10 -49.82
N TRP A 162 -19.21 12.34 -50.09
CA TRP A 162 -20.37 13.13 -49.69
C TRP A 162 -21.73 12.41 -49.83
N ASN A 163 -22.65 12.67 -48.89
CA ASN A 163 -23.82 13.54 -49.07
C ASN A 163 -24.41 13.94 -47.71
#